data_AF-A0A0M2P2Y1-F1
#
_entry.id   AF-A0A0M2P2Y1-F1
#
_cell.length_a   1.000
_cell.length_b   1.000
_cell.length_c   1.000
_cell.angle_alpha   90.00
_cell.angle_beta   90.00
_cell.angle_gamma   90.00
#
_symmetry.space_group_name_H-M   'P 1'
#
loop_
_entity.id
_entity.type
_entity.pdbx_description
1 polymer ?
#
loop_
_entity_poly.entity_id
_entity_poly.type
_entity_poly.pdbx_seq_one_letter_code
_entity_poly.pdbx_strand_id
1 'polypeptide(L)'
;MEWSDVFHKITAEHDFTEMHNFLENEYTTKVIYPDRENIYQAFDLTPFEKVKVVILGQDPYHGPNQAHGLAFSVQPNAKFPPSLRNMYKELEDDIGCVRKSPHLQDWAREGVLLLNTVLTVRQGEAHSHRDIGWETFTDELIKTVSENLNNVVFILWGKPAQQKMKLIDTSKHHVIKSPHPSPLSAYRGFFGSKPYSLTNAYLQKNGIEPINWCESGL
;
A
#
# COMPACT_ATOMS: atom_id res chain seq x y z
N MET A 1 -8.67 -6.73 17.49
CA MET A 1 -7.34 -6.09 17.60
C MET A 1 -7.42 -4.90 16.69
N GLU A 2 -7.15 -3.70 17.21
CA GLU A 2 -7.24 -2.46 16.45
C GLU A 2 -5.85 -1.95 16.05
N TRP A 3 -5.78 -1.09 15.04
CA TRP A 3 -4.51 -0.45 14.66
C TRP A 3 -3.92 0.37 15.80
N SER A 4 -4.73 0.98 16.67
CA SER A 4 -4.23 1.69 17.85
C SER A 4 -3.42 0.80 18.79
N ASP A 5 -3.86 -0.45 18.99
CA ASP A 5 -3.16 -1.41 19.85
C ASP A 5 -1.82 -1.80 19.22
N VAL A 6 -1.84 -2.04 17.90
CA VAL A 6 -0.66 -2.38 17.11
C VAL A 6 0.35 -1.23 17.13
N PHE A 7 -0.08 0.00 16.87
CA PHE A 7 0.78 1.18 16.84
C PHE A 7 1.41 1.40 18.21
N HIS A 8 0.62 1.31 19.28
CA HIS A 8 1.11 1.44 20.64
C HIS A 8 2.22 0.41 20.93
N LYS A 9 1.98 -0.87 20.61
CA LYS A 9 2.98 -1.93 20.78
C LYS A 9 4.28 -1.61 20.02
N ILE A 10 4.18 -1.23 18.75
CA ILE A 10 5.36 -0.91 17.92
C ILE A 10 6.14 0.26 18.51
N THR A 11 5.46 1.32 18.94
CA THR A 11 6.12 2.50 19.55
C THR A 11 6.66 2.26 20.95
N ALA A 12 6.25 1.18 21.63
CA ALA A 12 6.81 0.77 22.91
C ALA A 12 8.07 -0.09 22.74
N GLU A 13 8.20 -0.80 21.62
CA GLU A 13 9.33 -1.68 21.31
C GLU A 13 10.49 -0.96 20.60
N HIS A 14 10.21 0.15 19.92
CA HIS A 14 11.19 0.94 19.16
C HIS A 14 11.13 2.42 19.53
N ASP A 15 12.28 3.08 19.62
CA ASP A 15 12.35 4.53 19.86
C ASP A 15 12.19 5.30 18.54
N PHE A 16 11.02 5.93 18.36
CA PHE A 16 10.72 6.80 17.22
C PHE A 16 10.90 8.29 17.50
N THR A 17 11.52 8.66 18.63
CA THR A 17 11.67 10.06 19.04
C THR A 17 12.41 10.89 17.98
N GLU A 18 13.49 10.35 17.41
CA GLU A 18 14.24 11.03 16.34
C GLU A 18 13.39 11.22 15.08
N MET A 19 12.64 10.19 14.67
CA MET A 19 11.74 10.25 13.52
C MET A 19 10.65 11.31 13.73
N HIS A 20 10.03 11.35 14.90
CA HIS A 20 8.99 12.33 15.21
C HIS A 20 9.54 13.75 15.22
N ASN A 21 10.67 14.00 15.89
CA ASN A 21 11.32 15.31 15.91
C ASN A 21 11.72 15.77 14.49
N PHE A 22 12.25 14.85 13.68
CA PHE A 22 12.56 15.12 12.28
C PHE A 22 11.31 15.54 11.51
N LEU A 23 10.21 14.77 11.61
CA LEU A 23 8.97 15.07 10.91
C LEU A 23 8.33 16.38 11.36
N GLU A 24 8.31 16.68 12.67
CA GLU A 24 7.82 17.97 13.17
C GLU A 24 8.56 19.15 12.53
N ASN A 25 9.89 19.07 12.47
CA ASN A 25 10.69 20.08 11.82
C ASN A 25 10.42 20.14 10.31
N GLU A 26 10.37 19.00 9.62
CA GLU A 26 10.13 18.94 8.18
C GLU A 26 8.77 19.54 7.80
N TYR A 27 7.69 19.20 8.50
CA TYR A 27 6.35 19.78 8.25
C TYR A 27 6.27 21.27 8.58
N THR A 28 7.09 21.77 9.51
CA THR A 28 7.14 23.20 9.87
C THR A 28 7.97 24.02 8.88
N THR A 29 8.99 23.41 8.25
CA THR A 29 10.00 24.13 7.47
C THR A 29 9.96 23.86 5.97
N LYS A 30 9.26 22.81 5.53
CA LYS A 30 9.22 22.36 4.14
C LYS A 30 7.82 21.88 3.75
N VAL A 31 7.62 21.64 2.45
CA VAL A 31 6.40 21.00 1.94
C VAL A 31 6.59 19.49 1.93
N ILE A 32 5.82 18.81 2.79
CA ILE A 32 5.84 17.35 2.96
C ILE A 32 4.52 16.77 2.49
N TYR A 33 4.58 15.61 1.85
CA TYR A 33 3.42 14.82 1.44
C TYR A 33 3.37 13.46 2.13
N PRO A 34 2.17 12.91 2.37
CA PRO A 34 0.87 13.54 2.19
C PRO A 34 0.64 14.66 3.23
N ASP A 35 -0.53 15.32 3.19
CA ASP A 35 -0.94 16.17 4.32
C ASP A 35 -0.89 15.37 5.62
N ARG A 36 -0.51 16.03 6.72
CA ARG A 36 -0.17 15.35 7.98
C ARG A 36 -1.29 14.46 8.52
N GLU A 37 -2.54 14.89 8.38
CA GLU A 37 -3.73 14.12 8.77
C GLU A 37 -3.91 12.82 7.96
N ASN A 38 -3.34 12.76 6.76
CA ASN A 38 -3.49 11.63 5.84
C ASN A 38 -2.33 10.63 5.91
N ILE A 39 -1.32 10.81 6.78
CA ILE A 39 -0.17 9.88 6.89
C ILE A 39 -0.67 8.44 7.12
N TYR A 40 -1.71 8.27 7.92
CA TYR A 40 -2.25 6.97 8.34
C TYR A 40 -3.56 6.57 7.63
N GLN A 41 -3.91 7.25 6.53
CA GLN A 41 -5.21 7.05 5.86
C GLN A 41 -5.45 5.60 5.41
N ALA A 42 -4.40 4.83 5.09
CA ALA A 42 -4.53 3.41 4.75
C ALA A 42 -5.12 2.56 5.89
N PHE A 43 -4.77 2.91 7.13
CA PHE A 43 -5.20 2.23 8.34
C PHE A 43 -6.61 2.68 8.76
N ASP A 44 -6.91 3.98 8.57
CA ASP A 44 -8.25 4.53 8.84
C ASP A 44 -9.32 3.90 7.93
N LEU A 45 -8.98 3.69 6.65
CA LEU A 45 -9.90 3.11 5.68
C LEU A 45 -9.96 1.59 5.68
N THR A 46 -8.92 0.94 6.22
CA THR A 46 -8.80 -0.51 6.26
C THR A 46 -8.56 -0.96 7.71
N PRO A 47 -9.62 -1.10 8.54
CA PRO A 47 -9.48 -1.58 9.90
C PRO A 47 -8.72 -2.91 9.96
N PHE A 48 -7.95 -3.15 11.02
CA PHE A 48 -7.02 -4.28 11.11
C PHE A 48 -7.70 -5.63 10.82
N GLU A 49 -8.87 -5.86 11.40
CA GLU A 49 -9.66 -7.08 11.21
C GLU A 49 -10.30 -7.23 9.81
N LYS A 50 -10.35 -6.15 9.02
CA LYS A 50 -10.91 -6.12 7.67
C LYS A 50 -9.85 -6.31 6.59
N VAL A 51 -8.57 -6.40 6.95
CA VAL A 51 -7.49 -6.61 5.99
C VAL A 51 -7.65 -7.99 5.32
N LYS A 52 -7.94 -7.98 4.02
CA LYS A 52 -7.98 -9.16 3.14
C LYS A 52 -6.74 -9.21 2.24
N VAL A 53 -6.25 -8.04 1.83
CA VAL A 53 -5.14 -7.90 0.88
C VAL A 53 -4.19 -6.82 1.38
N VAL A 54 -2.88 -7.01 1.19
CA VAL A 54 -1.86 -5.98 1.40
C VAL A 54 -1.13 -5.75 0.08
N ILE A 55 -1.12 -4.49 -0.39
CA ILE A 55 -0.35 -4.08 -1.56
C ILE A 55 0.73 -3.11 -1.10
N LEU A 56 2.00 -3.45 -1.35
CA LEU A 56 3.12 -2.65 -0.91
C LEU A 56 3.58 -1.64 -1.99
N GLY A 57 3.55 -0.37 -1.61
CA GLY A 57 4.23 0.73 -2.32
C GLY A 57 5.60 1.05 -1.72
N GLN A 58 6.26 2.09 -2.23
CA GLN A 58 7.59 2.52 -1.79
C GLN A 58 7.46 3.73 -0.86
N ASP A 59 7.32 4.91 -1.44
CA ASP A 59 7.09 6.20 -0.79
C ASP A 59 5.88 6.91 -1.42
N PRO A 60 5.31 7.94 -0.77
CA PRO A 60 4.20 8.69 -1.34
C PRO A 60 4.61 9.42 -2.62
N TYR A 61 3.62 9.77 -3.45
CA TYR A 61 3.86 10.70 -4.55
C TYR A 61 4.33 12.07 -4.03
N HIS A 62 5.38 12.61 -4.63
CA HIS A 62 6.08 13.82 -4.18
C HIS A 62 5.60 15.11 -4.88
N GLY A 63 4.53 15.06 -5.68
CA GLY A 63 3.96 16.22 -6.37
C GLY A 63 2.72 16.77 -5.67
N PRO A 64 2.39 18.06 -5.91
CA PRO A 64 1.24 18.71 -5.29
C PRO A 64 -0.07 18.03 -5.66
N ASN A 65 -0.96 17.89 -4.66
CA ASN A 65 -2.28 17.29 -4.79
C ASN A 65 -2.25 15.84 -5.32
N GLN A 66 -1.17 15.09 -5.08
CA GLN A 66 -1.08 13.68 -5.48
C GLN A 66 -1.36 12.74 -4.31
N ALA A 67 -0.42 12.63 -3.37
CA ALA A 67 -0.51 11.67 -2.29
C ALA A 67 -1.59 12.03 -1.27
N HIS A 68 -2.26 10.99 -0.74
CA HIS A 68 -3.25 11.08 0.33
C HIS A 68 -3.18 9.85 1.25
N GLY A 69 -1.97 9.35 1.52
CA GLY A 69 -1.78 8.26 2.50
C GLY A 69 -2.01 6.84 2.00
N LEU A 70 -2.36 6.63 0.74
CA LEU A 70 -2.54 5.30 0.15
C LEU A 70 -1.47 5.02 -0.91
N ALA A 71 -0.86 3.83 -0.87
CA ALA A 71 0.04 3.38 -1.93
C ALA A 71 -0.65 3.39 -3.30
N PHE A 72 0.07 3.86 -4.33
CA PHE A 72 -0.36 3.96 -5.74
C PHE A 72 -1.57 4.86 -6.04
N SER A 73 -2.36 5.26 -5.06
CA SER A 73 -3.52 6.13 -5.22
C SER A 73 -3.11 7.60 -5.30
N VAL A 74 -3.86 8.39 -6.08
CA VAL A 74 -3.76 9.85 -6.04
C VAL A 74 -5.14 10.49 -5.89
N GLN A 75 -5.16 11.76 -5.47
CA GLN A 75 -6.40 12.55 -5.38
C GLN A 75 -7.17 12.54 -6.72
N PRO A 76 -8.52 12.63 -6.72
CA PRO A 76 -9.34 12.45 -7.91
C PRO A 76 -8.99 13.32 -9.12
N ASN A 77 -8.53 14.56 -8.88
CA ASN A 77 -8.19 15.53 -9.93
C ASN A 77 -6.70 15.50 -10.33
N ALA A 78 -5.89 14.63 -9.72
CA ALA A 78 -4.47 14.54 -10.02
C ALA A 78 -4.24 13.81 -11.35
N LYS A 79 -3.13 14.15 -12.02
CA LYS A 79 -2.71 13.41 -13.20
C LYS A 79 -2.38 11.97 -12.82
N PHE A 80 -2.92 11.02 -13.58
CA PHE A 80 -2.61 9.61 -13.43
C PHE A 80 -1.09 9.34 -13.39
N PRO A 81 -0.59 8.69 -12.35
CA PRO A 81 0.77 8.16 -12.33
C PRO A 81 0.97 7.07 -13.40
N PRO A 82 2.15 6.96 -14.04
CA PRO A 82 2.39 5.91 -15.03
C PRO A 82 2.21 4.49 -14.48
N SER A 83 2.64 4.24 -13.24
CA SER A 83 2.47 2.93 -12.58
C SER A 83 0.99 2.60 -12.36
N LEU A 84 0.17 3.57 -11.93
CA LEU A 84 -1.26 3.37 -11.73
C LEU A 84 -1.99 3.08 -13.05
N ARG A 85 -1.62 3.76 -14.15
CA ARG A 85 -2.16 3.42 -15.48
C ARG A 85 -1.86 1.97 -15.86
N ASN A 86 -0.65 1.49 -15.57
CA ASN A 86 -0.31 0.11 -15.87
C ASN A 86 -1.06 -0.87 -14.97
N MET A 87 -1.28 -0.53 -13.69
CA MET A 87 -2.16 -1.32 -12.81
C MET A 87 -3.56 -1.43 -13.40
N TYR A 88 -4.16 -0.34 -13.86
CA TYR A 88 -5.48 -0.37 -14.47
C TYR A 88 -5.52 -1.09 -15.81
N LYS A 89 -4.45 -1.01 -16.61
CA LYS A 89 -4.33 -1.81 -17.83
C LYS A 89 -4.32 -3.30 -17.53
N GLU A 90 -3.53 -3.73 -16.55
CA GLU A 90 -3.53 -5.14 -16.13
C GLU A 90 -4.87 -5.54 -15.51
N LEU A 91 -5.53 -4.64 -14.78
CA LEU A 91 -6.86 -4.88 -14.21
C LEU A 91 -7.91 -5.10 -15.31
N GLU A 92 -7.87 -4.31 -16.38
CA GLU A 92 -8.72 -4.47 -17.55
C GLU A 92 -8.45 -5.81 -18.24
N ASP A 93 -7.19 -6.16 -18.47
CA ASP A 93 -6.79 -7.44 -19.09
C ASP A 93 -7.08 -8.67 -18.19
N ASP A 94 -7.15 -8.49 -16.86
CA ASP A 94 -7.35 -9.55 -15.88
C ASP A 94 -8.84 -9.78 -15.54
N ILE A 95 -9.53 -8.71 -15.11
CA ILE A 95 -10.91 -8.74 -14.61
C ILE A 95 -11.91 -8.25 -15.67
N GLY A 96 -11.47 -7.54 -16.70
CA GLY A 96 -12.36 -6.93 -17.70
C GLY A 96 -12.96 -5.60 -17.25
N CYS A 97 -12.39 -4.96 -16.23
CA CYS A 97 -12.93 -3.70 -15.70
C CYS A 97 -12.03 -2.50 -15.96
N VAL A 98 -12.67 -1.39 -16.33
CA VAL A 98 -12.01 -0.10 -16.58
C VAL A 98 -12.36 0.85 -15.45
N ARG A 99 -11.34 1.49 -14.88
CA ARG A 99 -11.48 2.51 -13.84
C ARG A 99 -11.10 3.88 -14.40
N LYS A 100 -11.88 4.90 -14.08
CA LYS A 100 -11.68 6.28 -14.58
C LYS A 100 -11.01 7.19 -13.56
N SER A 101 -11.24 6.95 -12.28
CA SER A 101 -10.66 7.69 -11.17
C SER A 101 -9.29 7.13 -10.80
N PRO A 102 -8.27 7.98 -10.58
CA PRO A 102 -6.96 7.53 -10.12
C PRO A 102 -6.91 7.28 -8.60
N HIS A 103 -8.07 7.27 -7.95
CA HIS A 103 -8.24 7.18 -6.51
C HIS A 103 -8.75 5.79 -6.11
N LEU A 104 -8.17 5.23 -5.04
CA LEU A 104 -8.32 3.83 -4.62
C LEU A 104 -8.91 3.67 -3.21
N GLN A 105 -9.63 4.67 -2.69
CA GLN A 105 -10.28 4.54 -1.37
C GLN A 105 -11.35 3.44 -1.33
N ASP A 106 -11.99 3.16 -2.46
CA ASP A 106 -12.92 2.05 -2.60
C ASP A 106 -12.23 0.70 -2.41
N TRP A 107 -11.03 0.51 -2.96
CA TRP A 107 -10.23 -0.69 -2.67
C TRP A 107 -9.87 -0.80 -1.18
N ALA A 108 -9.49 0.31 -0.55
CA ALA A 108 -9.20 0.30 0.89
C ALA A 108 -10.42 -0.16 1.72
N ARG A 109 -11.61 0.36 1.41
CA ARG A 109 -12.88 -0.02 2.07
C ARG A 109 -13.27 -1.48 1.82
N GLU A 110 -12.86 -2.07 0.71
CA GLU A 110 -13.05 -3.50 0.41
C GLU A 110 -12.11 -4.43 1.21
N GLY A 111 -11.14 -3.88 1.96
CA GLY A 111 -10.17 -4.63 2.74
C GLY A 111 -8.76 -4.68 2.14
N VAL A 112 -8.43 -3.78 1.20
CA VAL A 112 -7.09 -3.69 0.59
C VAL A 112 -6.24 -2.65 1.32
N LEU A 113 -5.32 -3.12 2.17
CA LEU A 113 -4.35 -2.25 2.83
C LEU A 113 -3.29 -1.77 1.82
N LEU A 114 -3.42 -0.51 1.40
CA LEU A 114 -2.51 0.16 0.45
C LEU A 114 -1.34 0.82 1.19
N LEU A 115 -0.35 0.02 1.57
CA LEU A 115 0.74 0.41 2.47
C LEU A 115 2.02 0.80 1.72
N ASN A 116 2.46 2.06 1.84
CA ASN A 116 3.84 2.41 1.46
C ASN A 116 4.81 1.96 2.57
N THR A 117 6.05 1.60 2.20
CA THR A 117 7.12 1.30 3.19
C THR A 117 7.73 2.54 3.84
N VAL A 118 7.57 3.69 3.20
CA VAL A 118 7.90 5.03 3.71
C VAL A 118 6.63 5.86 3.63
N LEU A 119 6.23 6.53 4.72
CA LEU A 119 4.91 7.17 4.79
C LEU A 119 4.90 8.68 4.49
N THR A 120 6.06 9.30 4.33
CA THR A 120 6.17 10.73 4.00
C THR A 120 7.27 10.99 2.98
N VAL A 121 7.22 12.14 2.30
CA VAL A 121 8.24 12.56 1.32
C VAL A 121 8.24 14.08 1.17
N ARG A 122 9.38 14.68 0.82
CA ARG A 122 9.48 16.11 0.47
C ARG A 122 8.96 16.35 -0.93
N GLN A 123 8.36 17.52 -1.14
CA GLN A 123 7.94 17.95 -2.47
C GLN A 123 9.10 17.91 -3.48
N GLY A 124 8.89 17.20 -4.59
CA GLY A 124 9.85 17.12 -5.69
C GLY A 124 11.07 16.22 -5.44
N GLU A 125 11.20 15.61 -4.26
CA GLU A 125 12.36 14.84 -3.87
C GLU A 125 11.97 13.38 -3.54
N ALA A 126 11.95 12.51 -4.56
CA ALA A 126 11.69 11.09 -4.35
C ALA A 126 12.69 10.48 -3.34
N HIS A 127 12.19 9.61 -2.46
CA HIS A 127 12.96 8.91 -1.42
C HIS A 127 13.63 9.82 -0.37
N SER A 128 13.23 11.09 -0.25
CA SER A 128 13.87 12.06 0.65
C SER A 128 13.77 11.74 2.15
N HIS A 129 12.81 10.91 2.54
CA HIS A 129 12.52 10.46 3.91
C HIS A 129 12.79 8.95 4.09
N ARG A 130 13.60 8.37 3.22
CA ARG A 130 14.09 7.00 3.41
C ARG A 130 15.03 6.96 4.62
N ASP A 131 15.06 5.82 5.29
CA ASP A 131 15.98 5.50 6.39
C ASP A 131 15.83 6.42 7.63
N ILE A 132 14.67 7.08 7.79
CA ILE A 132 14.36 7.91 8.96
C ILE A 132 13.59 7.16 10.07
N GLY A 133 13.18 5.91 9.81
CA GLY A 133 12.43 5.07 10.76
C GLY A 133 11.13 4.47 10.22
N TRP A 134 10.60 4.98 9.09
CA TRP A 134 9.35 4.46 8.52
C TRP A 134 9.43 3.00 8.11
N GLU A 135 10.58 2.55 7.63
CA GLU A 135 10.79 1.16 7.23
C GLU A 135 10.71 0.22 8.43
N THR A 136 11.23 0.62 9.59
CA THR A 136 11.07 -0.13 10.85
C THR A 136 9.60 -0.22 11.23
N PHE A 137 8.90 0.92 11.24
CA PHE A 137 7.48 0.98 11.59
C PHE A 137 6.63 0.08 10.67
N THR A 138 6.81 0.19 9.36
CA THR A 138 6.03 -0.57 8.37
C THR A 138 6.44 -2.05 8.30
N ASP A 139 7.69 -2.40 8.61
CA ASP A 139 8.09 -3.81 8.76
C ASP A 139 7.39 -4.47 9.94
N GLU A 140 7.27 -3.79 11.07
CA GLU A 140 6.51 -4.30 12.22
C GLU A 140 5.01 -4.41 11.94
N LEU A 141 4.45 -3.51 11.14
CA LEU A 141 3.06 -3.63 10.68
C LEU A 141 2.85 -4.87 9.81
N ILE A 142 3.75 -5.13 8.86
CA ILE A 142 3.69 -6.32 7.99
C ILE A 142 3.79 -7.59 8.84
N LYS A 143 4.73 -7.65 9.80
CA LYS A 143 4.86 -8.78 10.73
C LYS A 143 3.59 -8.96 11.55
N THR A 144 3.04 -7.89 12.11
CA THR A 144 1.84 -7.95 12.95
C THR A 144 0.63 -8.49 12.17
N VAL A 145 0.43 -8.05 10.93
CA VAL A 145 -0.57 -8.62 10.01
C VAL A 145 -0.30 -10.11 9.80
N SER A 146 0.96 -10.48 9.52
CA SER A 146 1.33 -11.88 9.29
C SER A 146 1.15 -12.78 10.52
N GLU A 147 1.35 -12.25 11.72
CA GLU A 147 1.26 -13.03 12.96
C GLU A 147 -0.19 -13.23 13.39
N ASN A 148 -1.01 -12.18 13.28
CA ASN A 148 -2.32 -12.13 13.93
C ASN A 148 -3.50 -12.39 12.99
N LEU A 149 -3.31 -12.30 11.68
CA LEU A 149 -4.35 -12.62 10.69
C LEU A 149 -4.06 -13.95 9.99
N ASN A 150 -5.04 -14.44 9.24
CA ASN A 150 -4.93 -15.65 8.41
C ASN A 150 -5.51 -15.37 7.04
N ASN A 151 -5.04 -16.10 6.02
CA ASN A 151 -5.58 -16.02 4.66
C ASN A 151 -5.54 -14.62 4.03
N VAL A 152 -4.61 -13.76 4.48
CA VAL A 152 -4.30 -12.48 3.82
C VAL A 152 -3.51 -12.73 2.55
N VAL A 153 -3.82 -11.99 1.48
CA VAL A 153 -3.05 -11.98 0.24
C VAL A 153 -2.08 -10.81 0.24
N PHE A 154 -0.78 -11.08 0.11
CA PHE A 154 0.26 -10.06 -0.05
C PHE A 154 0.66 -9.94 -1.52
N ILE A 155 0.48 -8.76 -2.10
CA ILE A 155 0.87 -8.45 -3.47
C ILE A 155 2.18 -7.66 -3.45
N LEU A 156 3.25 -8.31 -3.91
CA LEU A 156 4.63 -7.83 -3.83
C LEU A 156 5.18 -7.50 -5.22
N TRP A 157 4.96 -6.25 -5.65
CA TRP A 157 5.41 -5.76 -6.95
C TRP A 157 6.82 -5.16 -6.88
N GLY A 158 7.76 -5.79 -7.59
CA GLY A 158 9.16 -5.36 -7.65
C GLY A 158 10.02 -5.86 -6.49
N LYS A 159 11.35 -5.77 -6.67
CA LYS A 159 12.34 -6.32 -5.72
C LYS A 159 12.20 -5.77 -4.29
N PRO A 160 12.00 -4.46 -4.05
CA PRO A 160 11.87 -3.94 -2.68
C PRO A 160 10.69 -4.55 -1.92
N ALA A 161 9.51 -4.63 -2.54
CA ALA A 161 8.35 -5.29 -1.93
C ALA A 161 8.61 -6.79 -1.70
N GLN A 162 9.25 -7.47 -2.65
CA GLN A 162 9.57 -8.90 -2.53
C GLN A 162 10.56 -9.20 -1.39
N GLN A 163 11.43 -8.26 -1.01
CA GLN A 163 12.30 -8.43 0.16
C GLN A 163 11.52 -8.53 1.48
N LYS A 164 10.28 -8.01 1.52
CA LYS A 164 9.40 -8.10 2.69
C LYS A 164 8.78 -9.49 2.86
N MET A 165 8.95 -10.40 1.89
CA MET A 165 8.51 -11.80 2.00
C MET A 165 9.09 -12.52 3.23
N LYS A 166 10.28 -12.13 3.71
CA LYS A 166 10.88 -12.66 4.94
C LYS A 166 10.08 -12.35 6.22
N LEU A 167 9.14 -11.39 6.15
CA LEU A 167 8.28 -10.97 7.26
C LEU A 167 6.91 -11.65 7.22
N ILE A 168 6.67 -12.51 6.22
CA ILE A 168 5.35 -13.09 5.94
C ILE A 168 5.43 -14.62 6.12
N ASP A 169 4.59 -15.14 6.99
CA ASP A 169 4.36 -16.58 7.16
C ASP A 169 3.54 -17.13 5.98
N THR A 170 4.25 -17.63 4.97
CA THR A 170 3.63 -18.21 3.76
C THR A 170 2.87 -19.52 3.99
N SER A 171 2.90 -20.09 5.21
CA SER A 171 2.01 -21.20 5.56
C SER A 171 0.58 -20.73 5.87
N LYS A 172 0.43 -19.48 6.31
CA LYS A 172 -0.85 -18.83 6.66
C LYS A 172 -1.39 -17.91 5.58
N HIS A 173 -0.51 -17.42 4.70
CA HIS A 173 -0.80 -16.33 3.77
C HIS A 173 -0.46 -16.70 2.32
N HIS A 174 -1.09 -16.00 1.38
CA HIS A 174 -0.75 -16.12 -0.04
C HIS A 174 0.11 -14.94 -0.49
N VAL A 175 1.15 -15.23 -1.29
CA VAL A 175 2.03 -14.20 -1.84
C VAL A 175 1.93 -14.21 -3.35
N ILE A 176 1.49 -13.11 -3.93
CA ILE A 176 1.50 -12.84 -5.38
C ILE A 176 2.66 -11.89 -5.65
N LYS A 177 3.57 -12.29 -6.55
CA LYS A 177 4.75 -11.50 -6.89
C LYS A 177 4.89 -11.33 -8.39
N SER A 178 5.28 -10.14 -8.81
CA SER A 178 5.65 -9.84 -10.19
C SER A 178 6.59 -8.62 -10.23
N PRO A 179 7.20 -8.29 -11.38
CA PRO A 179 7.89 -7.01 -11.57
C PRO A 179 6.98 -5.81 -11.22
N HIS A 180 7.60 -4.65 -10.96
CA HIS A 180 6.84 -3.45 -10.59
C HIS A 180 5.98 -2.95 -11.78
N PRO A 181 4.79 -2.35 -11.55
CA PRO A 181 3.97 -1.75 -12.60
C PRO A 181 4.58 -0.52 -13.28
N SER A 182 5.80 -0.12 -12.92
CA SER A 182 6.48 1.02 -13.56
C SER A 182 6.71 0.74 -15.04
N PRO A 183 6.61 1.73 -15.94
CA PRO A 183 6.95 1.56 -17.35
C PRO A 183 8.32 0.91 -17.60
N LEU A 184 9.28 1.08 -16.67
CA LEU A 184 10.63 0.50 -16.74
C LEU A 184 10.66 -1.03 -16.59
N SER A 185 9.63 -1.63 -16.00
CA SER A 185 9.61 -3.05 -15.65
C SER A 185 8.33 -3.79 -16.03
N ALA A 186 7.23 -3.09 -16.34
CA ALA A 186 5.91 -3.72 -16.47
C ALA A 186 5.87 -4.81 -17.56
N TYR A 187 6.52 -4.57 -18.70
CA TYR A 187 6.60 -5.52 -19.82
C TYR A 187 7.43 -6.78 -19.53
N ARG A 188 8.15 -6.83 -18.40
CA ARG A 188 8.99 -7.98 -18.02
C ARG A 188 8.26 -9.00 -17.16
N GLY A 189 6.93 -8.86 -17.01
CA GLY A 189 6.08 -9.83 -16.32
C GLY A 189 5.10 -9.24 -15.31
N PHE A 190 4.92 -7.91 -15.23
CA PHE A 190 3.74 -7.36 -14.53
C PHE A 190 2.50 -7.58 -15.39
N PHE A 191 2.58 -7.23 -16.67
CA PHE A 191 1.50 -7.50 -17.62
C PHE A 191 1.33 -9.01 -17.82
N GLY A 192 0.10 -9.49 -17.72
CA GLY A 192 -0.27 -10.91 -17.75
C GLY A 192 -0.05 -11.64 -16.42
N SER A 193 0.33 -10.95 -15.35
CA SER A 193 0.52 -11.58 -14.02
C SER A 193 -0.79 -11.88 -13.29
N LYS A 194 -1.90 -11.29 -13.73
CA LYS A 194 -3.26 -11.53 -13.24
C LYS A 194 -3.40 -11.45 -11.72
N PRO A 195 -2.86 -10.39 -11.07
CA PRO A 195 -2.79 -10.37 -9.61
C PRO A 195 -4.17 -10.23 -8.97
N TYR A 196 -5.15 -9.64 -9.67
CA TYR A 196 -6.47 -9.33 -9.13
C TYR A 196 -7.36 -10.58 -9.11
N SER A 197 -7.40 -11.35 -10.20
CA SER A 197 -8.16 -12.60 -10.28
C SER A 197 -7.55 -13.69 -9.40
N LEU A 198 -6.21 -13.79 -9.34
CA LEU A 198 -5.52 -14.70 -8.41
C LEU A 198 -5.84 -14.38 -6.94
N THR A 199 -5.91 -13.09 -6.60
CA THR A 199 -6.32 -12.64 -5.26
C THR A 199 -7.73 -13.12 -4.95
N ASN A 200 -8.69 -12.83 -5.82
CA ASN A 200 -10.09 -13.21 -5.60
C ASN A 200 -10.28 -14.72 -5.55
N ALA A 201 -9.57 -15.48 -6.39
CA ALA A 201 -9.61 -16.95 -6.36
C ALA A 201 -9.10 -17.51 -5.02
N TYR A 202 -8.03 -16.93 -4.47
CA TYR A 202 -7.52 -17.33 -3.15
C TYR A 202 -8.50 -16.97 -2.02
N LEU A 203 -9.07 -15.77 -2.04
CA LEU A 203 -10.06 -15.36 -1.04
C LEU A 203 -11.28 -16.27 -1.06
N GLN A 204 -11.85 -16.52 -2.25
CA GLN A 204 -13.00 -17.42 -2.42
C GLN A 204 -12.72 -18.84 -1.96
N LYS A 205 -11.54 -19.39 -2.27
CA LYS A 205 -11.11 -20.72 -1.82
C LYS A 205 -11.10 -20.84 -0.29
N ASN A 206 -10.87 -19.74 0.43
CA ASN A 206 -10.83 -19.69 1.89
C ASN A 206 -12.13 -19.15 2.51
N GLY A 207 -13.22 -19.06 1.74
CA GLY A 207 -14.52 -18.58 2.23
C GLY A 207 -14.56 -17.08 2.56
N ILE A 208 -13.63 -16.29 2.02
CA ILE A 208 -13.58 -14.84 2.18
C ILE A 208 -14.20 -14.19 0.94
N GLU A 209 -15.05 -13.18 1.17
CA GLU A 209 -15.66 -12.42 0.09
C GLU A 209 -14.58 -11.76 -0.80
N PRO A 210 -14.63 -11.95 -2.13
CA PRO A 210 -13.65 -11.39 -3.06
C PRO A 210 -13.67 -9.86 -3.02
N ILE A 211 -12.58 -9.23 -3.46
CA ILE A 211 -12.52 -7.78 -3.61
C ILE A 211 -13.28 -7.36 -4.87
N ASN A 212 -14.15 -6.36 -4.74
CA ASN A 212 -14.65 -5.64 -5.89
C ASN A 212 -13.60 -4.63 -6.39
N TRP A 213 -12.80 -5.04 -7.37
CA TRP A 213 -11.76 -4.19 -7.96
C TRP A 213 -12.32 -3.09 -8.89
N CYS A 214 -13.55 -3.24 -9.36
CA CYS A 214 -14.19 -2.32 -10.29
C CYS A 214 -14.62 -1.03 -9.59
N GLU A 215 -14.83 0.05 -10.34
CA GLU A 215 -15.56 1.21 -9.79
C GLU A 215 -17.03 0.81 -9.61
N SER A 216 -17.45 0.69 -8.35
CA SER A 216 -18.87 0.69 -8.01
C SER A 216 -19.46 1.99 -8.54
N GLY A 217 -20.50 1.92 -9.38
CA GLY A 217 -21.15 3.11 -9.93
C GLY A 217 -21.49 4.10 -8.82
N LEU A 218 -21.16 5.37 -9.04
CA LEU A 218 -21.58 6.51 -8.23
C LEU A 218 -23.10 6.50 -7.99
#